data_AF-H5UTD8-F1
#
_entry.id   AF-H5UTD8-F1
#
_cell.length_a   1.000
_cell.length_b   1.000
_cell.length_c   1.000
_cell.angle_alpha   90.00
_cell.angle_beta   90.00
_cell.angle_gamma   90.00
#
_symmetry.space_group_name_H-M   'P 1'
#
loop_
_entity.id
_entity.type
_entity.pdbx_description
1 polymer ?
#
loop_
_entity_poly.entity_id
_entity_poly.type
_entity_poly.pdbx_seq_one_letter_code
_entity_poly.pdbx_strand_id
1 'polypeptide(L)'
;MSTPGRFTSAATRTPTAPVGVSAREGRILTAWAMFQLVVLAVVFQAANLPVWGGIFTFVALAVFLLGQVGLSSRVARHRRVHPRGFNGAARGAGIWAVLVVAVAGWFWIAQGPHASPWWATSFVALLAVAPSLILALRLTGAARTEDGRR
;
A
#
# COMPACT_ATOMS: atom_id res chain seq x y z
N MET A 1 14.19 -42.41 25.10
CA MET A 1 14.88 -41.71 24.00
C MET A 1 13.84 -41.31 22.96
N SER A 2 13.43 -40.04 22.95
CA SER A 2 12.44 -39.50 22.01
C SER A 2 13.15 -38.89 20.79
N THR A 3 12.81 -39.38 19.61
CA THR A 3 13.30 -38.90 18.31
C THR A 3 12.94 -37.41 18.15
N PRO A 4 13.91 -36.50 17.91
CA PRO A 4 13.60 -35.09 17.69
C PRO A 4 12.69 -34.95 16.47
N GLY A 5 11.52 -34.34 16.71
CA GLY A 5 10.41 -34.33 15.77
C GLY A 5 10.76 -33.71 14.42
N ARG A 6 10.49 -34.46 13.36
CA ARG A 6 10.44 -34.06 11.94
C ARG A 6 9.68 -32.74 11.69
N PHE A 7 8.80 -32.34 12.60
CA PHE A 7 8.01 -31.11 12.53
C PHE A 7 8.76 -29.85 13.02
N THR A 8 9.77 -29.99 13.88
CA THR A 8 10.54 -28.84 14.40
C THR A 8 11.53 -28.31 13.36
N SER A 9 12.07 -29.20 12.52
CA SER A 9 13.00 -28.88 11.42
C SER A 9 12.30 -28.20 10.24
N ALA A 10 10.98 -28.40 10.08
CA ALA A 10 10.20 -27.75 9.04
C ALA A 10 9.83 -26.30 9.42
N ALA A 11 9.62 -26.02 10.71
CA ALA A 11 9.37 -24.67 11.21
C ALA A 11 10.62 -23.78 11.13
N THR A 12 11.81 -24.34 11.38
CA THR A 12 13.10 -23.64 11.23
C THR A 12 13.54 -23.44 9.78
N ARG A 13 12.95 -24.17 8.82
CA ARG A 13 13.15 -23.98 7.37
C ARG A 13 12.08 -23.10 6.73
N THR A 14 11.39 -22.27 7.49
CA THR A 14 10.50 -21.28 6.87
C THR A 14 11.38 -20.18 6.29
N PRO A 15 11.48 -20.02 4.96
CA PRO A 15 12.23 -18.92 4.40
C PRO A 15 11.57 -17.63 4.87
N THR A 16 12.30 -16.83 5.65
CA THR A 16 11.88 -15.48 6.06
C THR A 16 11.82 -14.53 4.85
N ALA A 17 12.42 -14.93 3.73
CA ALA A 17 12.32 -14.26 2.45
C ALA A 17 11.27 -14.95 1.55
N PRO A 18 10.45 -14.17 0.82
CA PRO A 18 9.55 -14.71 -0.18
C PRO A 18 10.31 -15.53 -1.23
N VAL A 19 10.00 -16.82 -1.37
CA VAL A 19 10.55 -17.67 -2.44
C VAL A 19 9.55 -17.70 -3.59
N GLY A 20 9.98 -17.34 -4.80
CA GLY A 20 9.14 -17.34 -6.01
C GLY A 20 8.36 -16.04 -6.30
N VAL A 21 8.74 -14.91 -5.68
CA VAL A 21 8.13 -13.61 -5.99
C VAL A 21 8.82 -12.98 -7.18
N SER A 22 8.08 -12.81 -8.28
CA SER A 22 8.62 -12.17 -9.47
C SER A 22 8.93 -10.68 -9.22
N ALA A 23 10.08 -10.19 -9.70
CA ALA A 23 10.43 -8.75 -9.69
C ALA A 23 9.37 -7.85 -10.35
N ARG A 24 8.50 -8.43 -11.19
CA ARG A 24 7.35 -7.75 -11.80
C ARG A 24 6.28 -7.37 -10.77
N GLU A 25 6.04 -8.23 -9.79
CA GLU A 25 5.02 -8.04 -8.77
C GLU A 25 5.39 -6.92 -7.79
N GLY A 26 6.65 -6.88 -7.36
CA GLY A 26 7.18 -5.77 -6.56
C GLY A 26 7.11 -4.42 -7.30
N ARG A 27 7.39 -4.40 -8.61
CA ARG A 27 7.24 -3.18 -9.44
C ARG A 27 5.79 -2.71 -9.54
N ILE A 28 4.84 -3.64 -9.72
CA ILE A 28 3.41 -3.31 -9.77
C ILE A 28 2.96 -2.69 -8.45
N LEU A 29 3.37 -3.25 -7.31
CA LEU A 29 3.02 -2.70 -5.99
C LEU A 29 3.70 -1.35 -5.71
N THR A 30 4.92 -1.15 -6.22
CA THR A 30 5.60 0.14 -6.12
C THR A 30 4.86 1.20 -6.94
N ALA A 31 4.51 0.88 -8.20
CA ALA A 31 3.70 1.75 -9.04
C ALA A 31 2.33 2.05 -8.40
N TRP A 32 1.73 1.06 -7.75
CA TRP A 32 0.48 1.20 -7.00
C TRP A 32 0.61 2.15 -5.81
N ALA A 33 1.66 2.00 -5.00
CA ALA A 33 1.95 2.90 -3.90
C ALA A 33 2.17 4.34 -4.40
N MET A 34 2.95 4.53 -5.46
CA MET A 34 3.16 5.85 -6.07
C MET A 34 1.86 6.46 -6.60
N PHE A 35 1.01 5.66 -7.22
CA PHE A 35 -0.32 6.09 -7.65
C PHE A 35 -1.17 6.57 -6.46
N GLN A 36 -1.23 5.80 -5.37
CA GLN A 36 -1.93 6.21 -4.15
C GLN A 36 -1.36 7.51 -3.59
N LEU A 37 -0.04 7.66 -3.57
CA LEU A 37 0.63 8.86 -3.05
C LEU A 37 0.20 10.11 -3.83
N VAL A 38 0.25 10.04 -5.16
CA VAL A 38 -0.13 11.15 -6.03
C VAL A 38 -1.61 11.49 -5.86
N VAL A 39 -2.48 10.49 -5.88
CA VAL A 39 -3.93 10.72 -5.76
C VAL A 39 -4.27 11.35 -4.41
N LEU A 40 -3.67 10.87 -3.31
CA LEU A 40 -3.93 11.44 -1.98
C LEU A 40 -3.35 12.84 -1.80
N ALA A 41 -2.17 13.12 -2.37
CA ALA A 41 -1.65 14.48 -2.40
C ALA A 41 -2.61 15.42 -3.15
N VAL A 42 -3.18 14.98 -4.28
CA VAL A 42 -4.19 15.74 -5.02
C VAL A 42 -5.45 15.95 -4.19
N VAL A 43 -5.96 14.92 -3.49
CA VAL A 43 -7.14 15.05 -2.61
C VAL A 43 -6.95 16.17 -1.59
N PHE A 44 -5.83 16.18 -0.86
CA PHE A 44 -5.61 17.15 0.21
C PHE A 44 -5.24 18.54 -0.31
N GLN A 45 -4.51 18.63 -1.43
CA GLN A 45 -4.15 19.92 -2.01
C GLN A 45 -5.33 20.57 -2.73
N ALA A 46 -6.14 19.78 -3.45
CA ALA A 46 -7.31 20.28 -4.16
C ALA A 46 -8.35 20.88 -3.22
N ALA A 47 -8.48 20.37 -1.99
CA ALA A 47 -9.38 20.93 -0.98
C ALA A 47 -9.12 22.42 -0.68
N ASN A 48 -7.91 22.92 -0.95
CA ASN A 48 -7.55 24.32 -0.77
C ASN A 48 -7.86 25.22 -2.00
N LEU A 49 -8.37 24.66 -3.10
CA LEU A 49 -8.70 25.41 -4.30
C LEU A 49 -10.10 26.05 -4.16
N PRO A 50 -10.24 27.38 -4.34
CA PRO A 50 -11.47 28.11 -3.99
C PRO A 50 -12.70 27.82 -4.86
N VAL A 51 -12.52 27.39 -6.11
CA VAL A 51 -13.65 27.22 -7.07
C VAL A 51 -13.87 25.75 -7.44
N TRP A 52 -12.78 25.03 -7.73
CA TRP A 52 -12.85 23.66 -8.26
C TRP A 52 -12.43 22.60 -7.24
N GLY A 53 -12.06 23.01 -6.02
CA GLY A 53 -11.44 22.14 -5.04
C GLY A 53 -12.31 20.96 -4.63
N GLY A 54 -13.59 21.20 -4.37
CA GLY A 54 -14.55 20.14 -4.04
C GLY A 54 -14.69 19.09 -5.14
N ILE A 55 -14.76 19.52 -6.40
CA ILE A 55 -14.91 18.61 -7.56
C ILE A 55 -13.65 17.76 -7.73
N PHE A 56 -12.46 18.37 -7.72
CA PHE A 56 -11.20 17.64 -7.82
C PHE A 56 -10.99 16.67 -6.66
N THR A 57 -11.35 17.08 -5.44
CA THR A 57 -11.31 16.22 -4.25
C THR A 57 -12.24 15.02 -4.40
N PHE A 58 -13.48 15.24 -4.85
CA PHE A 58 -14.46 14.17 -5.09
C PHE A 58 -13.98 13.17 -6.15
N VAL A 59 -13.52 13.68 -7.30
CA VAL A 59 -13.00 12.83 -8.39
C VAL A 59 -11.78 12.03 -7.93
N ALA A 60 -10.84 12.67 -7.22
CA ALA A 60 -9.65 11.99 -6.72
C ALA A 60 -9.98 10.93 -5.65
N LEU A 61 -10.94 11.19 -4.75
CA LEU A 61 -11.44 10.20 -3.79
C LEU A 61 -12.13 9.01 -4.48
N ALA A 62 -12.94 9.27 -5.51
CA ALA A 62 -13.56 8.21 -6.30
C ALA A 62 -12.50 7.33 -6.99
N VAL A 63 -11.49 7.95 -7.61
CA VAL A 63 -10.35 7.26 -8.22
C VAL A 63 -9.57 6.44 -7.17
N PHE A 64 -9.34 6.99 -5.98
CA PHE A 64 -8.69 6.27 -4.88
C PHE A 64 -9.49 5.04 -4.46
N LEU A 65 -10.80 5.17 -4.22
CA LEU A 65 -11.66 4.07 -3.77
C LEU A 65 -11.81 2.98 -4.85
N LEU A 66 -12.06 3.35 -6.10
CA LEU A 66 -12.08 2.42 -7.23
C LEU A 66 -10.75 1.69 -7.35
N GLY A 67 -9.67 2.42 -7.12
CA GLY A 67 -8.34 1.89 -7.01
C GLY A 67 -8.18 0.81 -5.94
N GLN A 68 -8.62 1.08 -4.71
CA GLN A 68 -8.58 0.11 -3.60
C GLN A 68 -9.40 -1.15 -3.89
N VAL A 69 -10.59 -0.99 -4.49
CA VAL A 69 -11.45 -2.11 -4.90
C VAL A 69 -10.79 -2.93 -6.01
N GLY A 70 -10.18 -2.25 -7.00
CA GLY A 70 -9.45 -2.89 -8.09
C GLY A 70 -8.25 -3.70 -7.58
N LEU A 71 -7.44 -3.13 -6.67
CA LEU A 71 -6.32 -3.84 -6.05
C LEU A 71 -6.82 -5.05 -5.25
N SER A 72 -7.83 -4.86 -4.41
CA SER A 72 -8.42 -5.94 -3.60
C SER A 72 -8.93 -7.09 -4.47
N SER A 73 -9.55 -6.75 -5.61
CA SER A 73 -10.06 -7.72 -6.59
C SER A 73 -8.93 -8.47 -7.29
N ARG A 74 -7.84 -7.79 -7.68
CA ARG A 74 -6.65 -8.43 -8.30
C ARG A 74 -5.93 -9.36 -7.32
N VAL A 75 -5.71 -8.92 -6.09
CA VAL A 75 -5.12 -9.75 -5.02
C VAL A 75 -6.01 -10.96 -4.72
N ALA A 76 -7.34 -10.80 -4.74
CA ALA A 76 -8.27 -11.92 -4.56
C ALA A 76 -8.22 -12.95 -5.71
N ARG A 77 -8.03 -12.50 -6.96
CA ARG A 77 -7.94 -13.39 -8.14
C ARG A 77 -6.64 -14.21 -8.18
N HIS A 78 -5.55 -13.70 -7.62
CA HIS A 78 -4.22 -14.36 -7.65
C HIS A 78 -3.90 -15.21 -6.41
N ARG A 79 -4.92 -15.65 -5.64
CA ARG A 79 -4.80 -16.44 -4.40
C ARG A 79 -3.91 -17.70 -4.46
N ARG A 80 -3.48 -18.16 -5.64
CA ARG A 80 -2.70 -19.40 -5.82
C ARG A 80 -1.17 -19.22 -5.86
N VAL A 81 -0.63 -17.99 -5.90
CA VAL A 81 0.82 -17.77 -6.14
C VAL A 81 1.52 -16.84 -5.13
N HIS A 82 0.82 -16.31 -4.11
CA HIS A 82 1.44 -15.39 -3.15
C HIS A 82 2.01 -16.10 -1.91
N PRO A 83 3.16 -15.65 -1.37
CA PRO A 83 3.71 -16.15 -0.12
C PRO A 83 2.72 -15.95 1.04
N ARG A 84 2.75 -16.86 2.02
CA ARG A 84 1.85 -16.82 3.20
C ARG A 84 1.97 -15.47 3.92
N GLY A 85 0.83 -14.84 4.21
CA GLY A 85 0.76 -13.54 4.90
C GLY A 85 0.74 -12.31 3.99
N PHE A 86 1.13 -12.42 2.72
CA PHE A 86 1.13 -11.28 1.77
C PHE A 86 -0.27 -10.66 1.61
N ASN A 87 -1.30 -11.49 1.45
CA ASN A 87 -2.68 -11.01 1.32
C ASN A 87 -3.16 -10.27 2.58
N GLY A 88 -2.69 -10.70 3.76
CA GLY A 88 -2.99 -10.01 5.02
C GLY A 88 -2.31 -8.65 5.11
N ALA A 89 -1.02 -8.59 4.75
CA ALA A 89 -0.26 -7.35 4.71
C ALA A 89 -0.81 -6.35 3.68
N ALA A 90 -1.16 -6.81 2.47
CA ALA A 90 -1.73 -5.96 1.42
C ALA A 90 -3.10 -5.40 1.81
N ARG A 91 -3.96 -6.22 2.45
CA ARG A 91 -5.24 -5.76 3.00
C ARG A 91 -5.04 -4.77 4.14
N GLY A 92 -4.13 -5.07 5.06
CA GLY A 92 -3.77 -4.17 6.16
C GLY A 92 -3.28 -2.81 5.66
N ALA A 93 -2.44 -2.79 4.63
CA ALA A 93 -1.97 -1.56 3.99
C ALA A 93 -3.10 -0.77 3.32
N GLY A 94 -4.03 -1.45 2.64
CA GLY A 94 -5.22 -0.81 2.07
C GLY A 94 -6.14 -0.20 3.14
N ILE A 95 -6.43 -0.95 4.22
CA ILE A 95 -7.24 -0.48 5.35
C ILE A 95 -6.56 0.72 6.01
N TRP A 96 -5.24 0.65 6.24
CA TRP A 96 -4.47 1.76 6.79
C TRP A 96 -4.61 3.03 5.96
N ALA A 97 -4.44 2.92 4.64
CA ALA A 97 -4.58 4.07 3.74
C ALA A 97 -5.99 4.70 3.85
N VAL A 98 -7.04 3.88 3.92
CA VAL A 98 -8.42 4.37 4.10
C VAL A 98 -8.60 5.07 5.45
N LEU A 99 -8.03 4.53 6.53
CA LEU A 99 -8.09 5.15 7.87
C LEU A 99 -7.39 6.52 7.90
N VAL A 100 -6.19 6.62 7.32
CA VAL A 100 -5.47 7.89 7.25
C VAL A 100 -6.27 8.91 6.44
N VAL A 101 -6.86 8.50 5.32
CA VAL A 101 -7.71 9.37 4.50
C VAL A 101 -8.96 9.83 5.25
N ALA A 102 -9.58 8.97 6.06
CA ALA A 102 -10.74 9.35 6.86
C ALA A 102 -10.38 10.41 7.92
N VAL A 103 -9.28 10.20 8.66
CA VAL A 103 -8.80 11.15 9.68
C VAL A 103 -8.34 12.46 9.05
N ALA A 104 -7.54 12.37 8.00
CA ALA A 104 -7.02 13.53 7.27
C ALA A 104 -8.15 14.29 6.55
N GLY A 105 -9.11 13.58 5.96
CA GLY A 105 -10.28 14.16 5.31
C GLY A 105 -11.18 14.89 6.30
N TRP A 106 -11.36 14.35 7.51
CA TRP A 106 -12.04 15.09 8.57
C TRP A 106 -11.34 16.41 8.88
N PHE A 107 -10.00 16.38 9.01
CA PHE A 107 -9.23 17.58 9.35
C PHE A 107 -9.19 18.61 8.21
N TRP A 108 -8.84 18.19 6.99
CA TRP A 108 -8.56 19.08 5.85
C TRP A 108 -9.74 19.35 4.91
N ILE A 109 -10.74 18.48 4.87
CA ILE A 109 -11.87 18.60 3.92
C ILE A 109 -13.14 19.03 4.66
N ALA A 110 -13.47 18.39 5.79
CA ALA A 110 -14.74 18.64 6.48
C ALA A 110 -14.79 19.98 7.24
N GLN A 111 -13.65 20.48 7.72
CA GLN A 111 -13.57 21.77 8.46
C GLN A 111 -13.59 23.00 7.54
N GLY A 112 -13.65 22.81 6.22
CA GLY A 112 -13.58 23.89 5.23
C GLY A 112 -12.15 24.36 4.93
N PRO A 113 -11.98 25.25 3.93
CA PRO A 113 -10.66 25.67 3.45
C PRO A 113 -9.86 26.39 4.53
N HIS A 114 -8.66 25.92 4.82
CA HIS A 114 -7.71 26.59 5.70
C HIS A 114 -6.31 26.41 5.14
N ALA A 115 -5.49 27.46 5.27
CA ALA A 115 -4.16 27.53 4.66
C ALA A 115 -3.20 26.49 5.27
N SER A 116 -3.28 25.26 4.78
CA SER A 116 -2.37 24.19 5.15
C SER A 116 -1.16 24.21 4.23
N PRO A 117 0.06 24.16 4.78
CA PRO A 117 1.24 24.15 3.95
C PRO A 117 1.30 22.84 3.15
N TRP A 118 1.70 22.94 1.88
CA TRP A 118 1.73 21.82 0.94
C TRP A 118 2.53 20.62 1.48
N TRP A 119 3.61 20.86 2.23
CA TRP A 119 4.44 19.80 2.80
C TRP A 119 3.70 18.95 3.84
N ALA A 120 2.76 19.53 4.61
CA ALA A 120 1.99 18.79 5.60
C ALA A 120 1.04 17.80 4.93
N THR A 121 0.33 18.25 3.89
CA THR A 121 -0.58 17.40 3.10
C THR A 121 0.17 16.27 2.38
N SER A 122 1.36 16.56 1.84
CA SER A 122 2.23 15.56 1.20
C SER A 122 2.79 14.56 2.19
N PHE A 123 3.16 15.01 3.40
CA PHE A 123 3.62 14.12 4.47
C PHE A 123 2.52 13.14 4.91
N VAL A 124 1.28 13.61 5.04
CA VAL A 124 0.15 12.72 5.37
C VAL A 124 -0.16 11.75 4.23
N ALA A 125 -0.08 12.18 2.98
CA ALA A 125 -0.19 11.27 1.84
C ALA A 125 0.91 10.19 1.88
N LEU A 126 2.14 10.54 2.26
CA LEU A 126 3.22 9.57 2.44
C LEU A 126 2.93 8.59 3.59
N LEU A 127 2.43 9.08 4.74
CA LEU A 127 2.03 8.23 5.86
C LEU A 127 0.92 7.24 5.49
N ALA A 128 -0.05 7.68 4.69
CA ALA A 128 -1.13 6.82 4.20
C ALA A 128 -0.60 5.65 3.36
N VAL A 129 0.47 5.87 2.61
CA VAL A 129 1.03 4.90 1.65
C VAL A 129 2.20 4.12 2.23
N ALA A 130 2.79 4.55 3.35
CA ALA A 130 3.99 3.96 3.92
C ALA A 130 3.93 2.42 4.06
N PRO A 131 2.86 1.78 4.57
CA PRO A 131 2.80 0.32 4.65
C PRO A 131 2.82 -0.36 3.27
N SER A 132 2.12 0.22 2.28
CA SER A 132 2.12 -0.26 0.89
C SER A 132 3.51 -0.17 0.27
N LEU A 133 4.21 0.94 0.51
CA LEU A 133 5.56 1.19 0.00
C LEU A 133 6.58 0.25 0.64
N ILE A 134 6.52 0.05 1.96
CA ILE A 134 7.38 -0.91 2.68
C ILE A 134 7.16 -2.32 2.13
N LEU A 135 5.91 -2.73 1.91
CA LEU A 135 5.59 -4.03 1.32
C LEU A 135 6.17 -4.17 -0.10
N ALA A 136 6.01 -3.14 -0.94
CA ALA A 136 6.54 -3.12 -2.29
C ALA A 136 8.07 -3.20 -2.34
N LEU A 137 8.76 -2.46 -1.46
CA LEU A 137 10.22 -2.43 -1.35
C LEU A 137 10.77 -3.77 -0.84
N ARG A 138 10.10 -4.41 0.13
CA ARG A 138 10.48 -5.74 0.61
C ARG A 138 10.44 -6.78 -0.51
N LEU A 139 9.42 -6.73 -1.36
CA LEU A 139 9.28 -7.68 -2.47
C LEU A 139 10.28 -7.41 -3.61
N THR A 140 10.55 -6.15 -3.93
CA THR A 140 11.59 -5.81 -4.92
C THR A 140 12.99 -6.16 -4.42
N GLY A 141 13.27 -5.95 -3.13
CA GLY A 141 14.52 -6.35 -2.49
C GLY A 141 14.73 -7.88 -2.54
N ALA A 142 13.71 -8.65 -2.16
CA ALA A 142 13.76 -10.11 -2.18
C ALA A 142 14.02 -10.67 -3.60
N ALA A 143 13.38 -10.10 -4.62
CA ALA A 143 13.58 -10.54 -6.01
C ALA A 143 15.01 -10.30 -6.51
N ARG A 144 15.64 -9.16 -6.15
CA ARG A 144 17.04 -8.87 -6.54
C ARG A 144 18.04 -9.85 -5.92
N THR A 145 17.78 -10.32 -4.71
CA THR A 145 18.65 -11.30 -4.04
C THR A 145 18.56 -12.71 -4.64
N GLU A 146 17.44 -13.06 -5.30
CA GLU A 146 17.31 -14.34 -6.02
C GLU A 146 18.05 -14.33 -7.37
N ASP A 147 18.01 -13.21 -8.11
CA ASP A 147 18.69 -13.09 -9.41
C ASP A 147 20.22 -13.12 -9.28
N GLY A 148 20.79 -12.57 -8.19
CA GLY A 148 22.24 -12.58 -7.96
C GLY A 148 22.83 -13.91 -7.47
N ARG A 149 22.00 -14.93 -7.22
CA ARG A 149 22.43 -16.28 -6.79
C ARG A 149 22.39 -17.32 -7.92
N ARG A 150 21.93 -16.95 -9.12
CA ARG A 150 21.93 -17.80 -10.31
C ARG A 150 23.11 -17.43 -11.21
#